data_AF-A0A0U5MJH8-F1
#
_entry.id   AF-A0A0U5MJH8-F1
#
_cell.length_a   1.000
_cell.length_b   1.000
_cell.length_c   1.000
_cell.angle_alpha   90.00
_cell.angle_beta   90.00
_cell.angle_gamma   90.00
#
_symmetry.space_group_name_H-M   'P 1'
#
loop_
_entity.id
_entity.type
_entity.pdbx_description
1 polymer ?
#
loop_
_entity_poly.entity_id
_entity_poly.type
_entity_poly.pdbx_seq_one_letter_code
_entity_poly.pdbx_strand_id
1 'polypeptide(L)' 'MPPKITKLGREGAEHWAVIASLIETCKLIGVEPHAYITDVITRIVAGHPQRRLDQLLPWAYQVDATLKAVA' A
#
# COMPACT_ATOMS: atom_id res chain seq x y z
N MET A 1 -33.02 -14.49 -19.30
CA MET A 1 -32.36 -13.51 -18.43
C MET A 1 -30.96 -14.03 -18.12
N PRO A 2 -29.89 -13.50 -18.74
CA PRO A 2 -28.55 -14.09 -18.58
C PRO A 2 -27.93 -13.72 -17.22
N PRO A 3 -27.14 -14.64 -16.61
CA PRO A 3 -26.52 -14.43 -15.29
C PRO A 3 -25.39 -13.39 -15.33
N LYS A 4 -25.28 -12.59 -14.25
CA LYS A 4 -24.33 -11.49 -14.06
C LYS A 4 -22.91 -12.00 -13.78
N ILE A 5 -22.15 -12.42 -14.79
CA ILE A 5 -20.74 -12.88 -14.65
C ILE A 5 -19.71 -11.73 -14.78
N THR A 6 -20.13 -10.46 -14.67
CA THR A 6 -19.28 -9.29 -15.01
C THR A 6 -18.68 -8.53 -13.82
N LYS A 7 -18.66 -9.09 -12.61
CA LYS A 7 -18.24 -8.35 -11.39
C LYS A 7 -16.86 -8.70 -10.82
N LEU A 8 -16.30 -9.88 -11.10
CA LEU A 8 -15.06 -10.32 -10.42
C LEU A 8 -13.76 -9.72 -11.00
N GLY A 9 -13.75 -9.33 -12.29
CA GLY A 9 -12.52 -8.86 -12.95
C GLY A 9 -12.18 -7.37 -12.76
N ARG A 10 -13.17 -6.52 -12.45
CA ARG A 10 -12.99 -5.07 -12.36
C ARG A 10 -12.34 -4.63 -11.05
N GLU A 11 -12.83 -5.17 -9.94
CA GLU A 11 -12.38 -4.79 -8.60
C GLU A 11 -10.89 -5.13 -8.42
N GLY A 12 -10.42 -6.26 -8.95
CA GLY A 12 -8.99 -6.60 -8.94
C GLY A 12 -8.15 -5.60 -9.73
N ALA A 13 -8.56 -5.26 -10.97
CA ALA A 13 -7.84 -4.31 -11.81
C ALA A 13 -7.78 -2.90 -11.19
N GLU A 14 -8.86 -2.46 -10.55
CA GLU A 14 -8.93 -1.18 -9.84
C GLU A 14 -7.95 -1.15 -8.65
N HIS A 15 -7.92 -2.19 -7.82
CA HIS A 15 -6.94 -2.27 -6.72
C HIS A 15 -5.49 -2.30 -7.22
N TRP A 16 -5.21 -3.05 -8.29
CA TRP A 16 -3.88 -3.07 -8.89
C TRP A 16 -3.45 -1.71 -9.45
N ALA A 17 -4.37 -0.96 -10.06
CA ALA A 17 -4.08 0.39 -10.57
C ALA A 17 -3.70 1.36 -9.43
N VAL A 18 -4.33 1.23 -8.26
CA VAL A 18 -3.96 2.02 -7.07
C VAL A 18 -2.56 1.66 -6.59
N ILE A 19 -2.24 0.37 -6.47
CA ILE A 19 -0.91 -0.09 -6.05
C ILE A 19 0.16 0.35 -7.06
N ALA A 20 -0.09 0.20 -8.35
CA ALA A 20 0.84 0.63 -9.41
C ALA A 20 1.12 2.13 -9.34
N SER A 21 0.09 2.96 -9.11
CA SER A 21 0.24 4.40 -8.95
C SER A 21 1.10 4.77 -7.73
N LEU A 22 0.96 4.04 -6.62
CA LEU A 22 1.79 4.20 -5.43
C LEU A 22 3.24 3.81 -5.69
N ILE A 23 3.49 2.72 -6.42
CA ILE A 23 4.84 2.30 -6.83
C ILE A 23 5.51 3.38 -7.68
N GLU A 24 4.82 3.91 -8.68
CA GLU A 24 5.35 5.00 -9.51
C GLU A 24 5.62 6.25 -8.67
N THR A 25 4.75 6.58 -7.71
CA THR A 25 5.00 7.69 -6.77
C THR A 25 6.28 7.46 -5.96
N CYS A 26 6.51 6.25 -5.45
CA CYS A 26 7.74 5.92 -4.70
C CYS A 26 9.00 6.08 -5.56
N LYS A 27 8.94 5.65 -6.83
CA LYS A 27 10.06 5.83 -7.77
C LYS A 27 10.39 7.29 -8.03
N LEU A 28 9.37 8.15 -8.18
CA LEU A 28 9.55 9.58 -8.44
C LEU A 28 10.22 10.31 -7.26
N ILE A 29 10.03 9.84 -6.03
CA ILE A 29 10.59 10.46 -4.82
C ILE A 29 11.83 9.73 -4.28
N GLY A 30 12.32 8.69 -4.96
CA GLY A 30 13.50 7.92 -4.55
C GLY A 30 13.28 7.01 -3.33
N VAL A 31 12.03 6.65 -3.02
CA VAL A 31 11.70 5.68 -1.97
C VAL A 31 11.64 4.28 -2.58
N GLU A 32 12.26 3.30 -1.91
CA GLU A 32 12.21 1.90 -2.33
C GLU A 32 10.77 1.35 -2.22
N PRO A 33 10.09 1.06 -3.35
CA PRO A 33 8.66 0.76 -3.37
C PRO A 33 8.33 -0.54 -2.63
N HIS A 34 9.20 -1.55 -2.71
CA HIS A 34 9.00 -2.83 -2.05
C HIS A 34 9.07 -2.70 -0.53
N ALA A 35 10.05 -1.96 -0.02
CA ALA A 35 10.22 -1.72 1.41
C ALA A 35 9.06 -0.90 1.97
N TYR A 36 8.65 0.14 1.25
CA TYR A 36 7.53 0.99 1.63
C TYR A 36 6.21 0.22 1.71
N ILE A 37 5.84 -0.53 0.66
CA ILE A 37 4.56 -1.26 0.64
C ILE A 37 4.53 -2.33 1.74
N THR A 38 5.62 -3.06 1.92
CA THR A 38 5.72 -4.08 2.97
C THR A 38 5.50 -3.48 4.34
N ASP A 39 6.23 -2.41 4.66
CA ASP A 39 6.13 -1.73 5.95
C ASP A 39 4.73 -1.13 6.18
N VAL A 40 4.17 -0.46 5.19
CA VAL A 40 2.82 0.13 5.26
C VAL A 40 1.77 -0.94 5.53
N ILE A 41 1.81 -2.07 4.80
CA ILE A 41 0.88 -3.18 5.03
C ILE A 41 1.08 -3.77 6.43
N THR A 42 2.33 -3.96 6.86
CA THR A 42 2.61 -4.47 8.21
C THR A 42 2.05 -3.55 9.29
N ARG A 43 2.21 -2.22 9.17
CA ARG A 43 1.64 -1.25 10.12
C ARG A 43 0.11 -1.28 10.12
N ILE A 44 -0.52 -1.38 8.95
CA ILE A 44 -1.99 -1.50 8.85
C ILE A 44 -2.48 -2.77 9.55
N VAL A 45 -1.84 -3.91 9.30
CA VAL A 45 -2.16 -5.19 9.96
C VAL A 45 -1.91 -5.12 11.48
N ALA A 46 -0.88 -4.40 11.91
CA ALA A 46 -0.60 -4.13 13.32
C ALA A 46 -1.57 -3.14 14.00
N GLY A 47 -2.60 -2.65 13.28
CA GLY A 47 -3.63 -1.79 13.83
C GLY A 47 -3.29 -0.29 13.78
N HIS A 48 -2.50 0.15 12.80
CA HIS A 48 -2.20 1.57 12.62
C HIS A 48 -3.48 2.42 12.57
N PRO A 49 -3.60 3.46 13.41
CA PRO A 49 -4.82 4.25 13.48
C PRO A 49 -5.05 5.06 12.19
N GLN A 50 -6.27 4.98 11.64
CA GLN A 50 -6.70 5.73 10.45
C GLN A 50 -6.40 7.25 10.54
N ARG A 51 -6.43 7.82 11.75
CA ARG A 51 -6.11 9.24 12.00
C ARG A 51 -4.64 9.61 11.71
N ARG A 52 -3.76 8.63 11.51
CA ARG A 52 -2.33 8.82 11.24
C ARG A 52 -1.91 8.28 9.87
N LEU A 53 -2.86 8.14 8.92
CA LEU A 53 -2.55 7.71 7.56
C LEU A 53 -1.50 8.61 6.88
N ASP A 54 -1.45 9.90 7.23
CA ASP A 54 -0.46 10.84 6.71
C ASP A 54 0.99 10.37 6.93
N GLN A 55 1.26 9.61 7.99
CA GLN A 55 2.59 9.06 8.29
C GLN A 55 2.97 7.87 7.41
N LEU A 56 1.97 7.25 6.77
CA LEU A 56 2.16 6.14 5.85
C LEU A 56 2.31 6.61 4.41
N LEU A 57 2.15 7.90 4.12
CA LEU A 57 2.27 8.41 2.76
C LEU A 57 3.74 8.47 2.33
N PRO A 58 4.04 8.23 1.05
CA PRO A 58 5.42 7.97 0.61
C PRO A 58 6.34 9.18 0.81
N TRP A 59 5.80 10.40 0.82
CA TRP A 59 6.56 11.63 1.12
C TRP A 59 6.85 11.87 2.62
N ALA A 60 6.05 11.28 3.51
CA ALA A 60 6.21 11.38 4.96
C ALA A 60 6.74 10.08 5.58
N TYR A 61 7.04 9.10 4.74
CA TYR A 61 7.45 7.76 5.12
C TYR A 61 8.80 7.81 5.84
N GLN A 62 8.77 7.48 7.13
CA GLN A 62 9.95 7.20 7.92
C GLN A 62 10.00 5.68 8.10
N VAL A 63 11.10 5.05 7.68
CA VAL A 63 11.32 3.62 7.90
C VAL A 63 11.27 3.37 9.40
N ASP A 64 10.28 2.60 9.85
CA ASP A 64 10.16 2.27 11.26
C ASP A 64 11.15 1.14 11.55
N ALA A 65 12.19 1.48 12.31
CA ALA A 65 13.25 0.55 12.68
C ALA A 65 12.74 -0.64 13.52
N THR A 66 11.53 -0.55 14.09
CA THR A 66 10.92 -1.61 14.89
C THR A 66 10.50 -2.80 14.03
N LEU A 67 10.17 -2.61 12.74
CA LEU A 67 9.88 -3.74 11.84
C LEU A 67 11.11 -4.59 11.53
N LYS A 68 12.32 -4.01 11.59
CA LYS A 68 13.57 -4.79 11.47
C LYS A 68 13.81 -5.73 12.66
N ALA A 69 13.14 -5.50 13.79
CA ALA A 69 13.33 -6.30 15.00
C ALA A 69 12.44 -7.55 15.07
N VAL A 70 11.57 -7.78 14.06
CA VAL A 70 10.68 -8.95 13.98
C VAL A 70 11.23 -10.02 13.00
N ALA A 71 12.47 -9.84 12.51
CA ALA A 71 13.17 -10.79 11.64
C ALA A 71 14.11 -11.71 12.42
#